data_AF-A0A4P6L6B9-F1
#
_entry.id   AF-A0A4P6L6B9-F1
#
_cell.length_a   1.000
_cell.length_b   1.000
_cell.length_c   1.000
_cell.angle_alpha   90.00
_cell.angle_beta   90.00
_cell.angle_gamma   90.00
#
_symmetry.space_group_name_H-M   'P 1'
#
loop_
_entity.id
_entity.type
_entity.pdbx_description
1 polymer ?
#
loop_
_entity_poly.entity_id
_entity_poly.type
_entity_poly.pdbx_seq_one_letter_code
_entity_poly.pdbx_strand_id
1 'polypeptide(L)'
;MVILYEGGFDAAAPNENRVRFSDDLLSPNTSGLRWGLTAGTQYTFVVTGFNDSEYGAYSFTIGGPGNIIPGPVFNNPVAAVPEPSTWLMLGLGLAAVGFTARRKAAHG
;
A
#
# COMPACT_ATOMS: atom_id res chain seq x y z
N MET A 1 12.76 -12.68 -9.22
CA MET A 1 11.50 -13.33 -9.62
C MET A 1 10.29 -12.69 -8.94
N VAL A 2 9.14 -12.65 -9.61
CA VAL A 2 7.87 -12.21 -9.03
C VAL A 2 6.77 -13.26 -9.21
N ILE A 3 5.87 -13.35 -8.23
CA ILE A 3 4.73 -14.27 -8.23
C ILE A 3 3.48 -13.51 -7.80
N LEU A 4 2.36 -13.77 -8.49
CA LEU A 4 1.05 -13.25 -8.18
C LEU A 4 0.14 -14.39 -7.70
N TYR A 5 -0.49 -14.19 -6.55
CA TYR A 5 -1.52 -15.07 -5.99
C TYR A 5 -2.86 -14.35 -5.90
N GLU A 6 -3.94 -15.09 -6.10
CA GLU A 6 -5.29 -14.67 -5.73
C GLU A 6 -5.51 -14.99 -4.25
N GLY A 7 -5.95 -14.02 -3.46
CA GLY A 7 -6.02 -14.15 -2.01
C GLY A 7 -4.63 -14.12 -1.34
N GLY A 8 -4.47 -14.91 -0.28
CA GLY A 8 -3.25 -14.99 0.53
C GLY A 8 -2.22 -15.98 -0.03
N PHE A 9 -0.95 -15.77 0.34
CA PHE A 9 0.13 -16.72 0.07
C PHE A 9 0.31 -17.69 1.24
N ASP A 10 0.35 -19.01 0.95
CA ASP A 10 0.71 -20.06 1.91
C ASP A 10 2.03 -20.74 1.49
N ALA A 11 3.03 -20.65 2.35
CA ALA A 11 4.34 -21.27 2.12
C ALA A 11 4.31 -22.80 2.21
N ALA A 12 3.34 -23.39 2.92
CA ALA A 12 3.15 -24.83 2.98
C ALA A 12 2.48 -25.39 1.70
N ALA A 13 1.74 -24.54 0.98
CA ALA A 13 1.06 -24.86 -0.27
C ALA A 13 1.35 -23.81 -1.37
N PRO A 14 2.61 -23.66 -1.81
CA PRO A 14 3.05 -22.52 -2.64
C PRO A 14 2.51 -22.52 -4.08
N ASN A 15 1.83 -23.59 -4.50
CA ASN A 15 1.17 -23.66 -5.80
C ASN A 15 -0.33 -23.35 -5.72
N GLU A 16 -0.90 -23.30 -4.52
CA GLU A 16 -2.30 -22.99 -4.31
C GLU A 16 -2.55 -21.51 -4.63
N ASN A 17 -3.65 -21.22 -5.34
CA ASN A 17 -4.05 -19.88 -5.75
C ASN A 17 -3.02 -19.08 -6.56
N ARG A 18 -1.96 -19.72 -7.09
CA ARG A 18 -0.97 -19.06 -7.94
C ARG A 18 -1.57 -18.70 -9.29
N VAL A 19 -1.64 -17.41 -9.58
CA VAL A 19 -2.18 -16.87 -10.84
C VAL A 19 -1.10 -16.89 -11.92
N ARG A 20 0.07 -16.32 -11.62
CA ARG A 20 1.17 -16.16 -12.58
C ARG A 20 2.49 -15.98 -11.85
N PHE A 21 3.58 -16.37 -12.48
CA PHE A 21 4.94 -16.00 -12.06
C PHE A 21 5.77 -15.64 -13.30
N SER A 22 6.80 -14.83 -13.07
CA SER A 22 7.78 -14.47 -14.09
C SER A 22 9.06 -14.00 -13.41
N ASP A 23 10.19 -14.37 -13.96
CA ASP A 23 11.52 -13.86 -13.62
C ASP A 23 12.01 -12.79 -14.62
N ASP A 24 11.43 -12.75 -15.82
CA ASP A 24 11.84 -11.85 -16.89
C ASP A 24 10.81 -10.75 -17.22
N LEU A 25 11.30 -9.57 -17.62
CA LEU A 25 10.49 -8.48 -18.19
C LEU A 25 11.22 -7.69 -19.28
N LEU A 26 12.30 -6.98 -18.93
CA LEU A 26 13.06 -6.10 -19.83
C LEU A 26 14.56 -6.41 -19.85
N SER A 27 15.08 -7.02 -18.78
CA SER A 27 16.48 -7.39 -18.64
C SER A 27 16.58 -8.61 -17.72
N PRO A 28 17.73 -9.33 -17.69
CA PRO A 28 17.96 -10.44 -16.76
C PRO A 28 17.83 -10.03 -15.28
N ASN A 29 17.91 -8.73 -14.98
CA ASN A 29 17.83 -8.20 -13.62
C ASN A 29 16.46 -7.56 -13.33
N THR A 30 15.46 -7.77 -14.19
CA THR A 30 14.15 -7.15 -14.04
C THR A 30 13.05 -8.17 -14.26
N SER A 31 12.38 -8.54 -13.18
CA SER A 31 11.19 -9.39 -13.22
C SER A 31 9.91 -8.57 -13.36
N GLY A 32 8.90 -9.14 -13.99
CA GLY A 32 7.60 -8.49 -14.11
C GLY A 32 6.57 -9.33 -14.85
N LEU A 33 5.30 -8.93 -14.73
CA LEU A 33 4.18 -9.62 -15.37
C LEU A 33 3.07 -8.63 -15.73
N ARG A 34 2.18 -9.02 -16.63
CA ARG A 34 0.91 -8.33 -16.91
C ARG A 34 -0.22 -9.34 -16.74
N TRP A 35 -1.24 -8.95 -15.98
CA TRP A 35 -2.41 -9.79 -15.75
C TRP A 35 -3.66 -8.92 -15.52
N GLY A 36 -4.82 -9.43 -15.92
CA GLY A 36 -6.11 -8.80 -15.64
C GLY A 36 -6.58 -9.16 -14.23
N LEU A 37 -6.82 -8.15 -13.39
CA LEU A 37 -7.30 -8.35 -12.02
C LEU A 37 -8.81 -8.12 -11.96
N THR A 38 -9.50 -8.91 -11.14
CA THR A 38 -10.92 -8.72 -10.85
C THR A 38 -11.08 -7.70 -9.73
N ALA A 39 -11.94 -6.71 -9.94
CA ALA A 39 -12.22 -5.69 -8.92
C ALA A 39 -12.86 -6.32 -7.67
N GLY A 40 -12.44 -5.87 -6.49
CA GLY A 40 -12.92 -6.42 -5.21
C GLY A 40 -12.23 -7.71 -4.76
N THR A 41 -11.35 -8.29 -5.58
CA THR A 41 -10.56 -9.45 -5.21
C THR A 41 -9.23 -9.02 -4.58
N GLN A 42 -8.86 -9.65 -3.46
CA GLN A 42 -7.54 -9.48 -2.84
C GLN A 42 -6.50 -10.29 -3.62
N TYR A 43 -5.31 -9.72 -3.82
CA TYR A 43 -4.18 -10.42 -4.42
C TYR A 43 -2.94 -10.25 -3.55
N THR A 44 -2.06 -11.24 -3.55
CA THR A 44 -0.74 -11.18 -2.91
C THR A 44 0.34 -11.15 -3.98
N PHE A 45 1.21 -10.14 -3.91
CA PHE A 45 2.37 -10.01 -4.78
C PHE A 45 3.63 -10.39 -4.00
N VAL A 46 4.29 -11.46 -4.44
CA VAL A 46 5.50 -11.99 -3.80
C VAL A 46 6.70 -11.65 -4.68
N VAL A 47 7.73 -11.06 -4.06
CA VAL A 47 9.06 -10.86 -4.66
C VAL A 47 10.00 -11.88 -4.03
N THR A 48 10.73 -12.63 -4.86
CA THR A 48 11.69 -13.65 -4.39
C THR A 48 12.86 -13.79 -5.36
N GLY A 49 13.96 -14.37 -4.88
CA GLY A 49 15.08 -14.81 -5.72
C GLY A 49 14.84 -16.19 -6.31
N PHE A 50 15.52 -16.48 -7.41
CA PHE A 50 15.67 -17.83 -7.96
C PHE A 50 16.72 -18.64 -7.17
N ASN A 51 17.74 -17.96 -6.63
CA ASN A 51 18.78 -18.55 -5.79
C ASN A 51 19.22 -17.56 -4.70
N ASP A 52 20.04 -18.04 -3.77
CA ASP A 52 20.49 -17.27 -2.59
C ASP A 52 21.29 -16.00 -2.94
N SER A 53 21.93 -15.95 -4.12
CA SER A 53 22.72 -14.78 -4.51
C SER A 53 21.88 -13.57 -4.94
N GLU A 54 20.57 -13.75 -5.08
CA GLU A 54 19.61 -12.72 -5.50
C GLU A 54 18.88 -12.07 -4.31
N TYR A 55 19.30 -12.35 -3.08
CA TYR A 55 18.77 -11.66 -1.90
C TYR A 55 19.18 -10.18 -1.91
N GLY A 56 18.31 -9.31 -1.40
CA GLY A 56 18.66 -7.90 -1.21
C GLY A 56 17.49 -6.95 -1.25
N ALA A 57 17.81 -5.67 -1.42
CA ALA A 57 16.83 -4.62 -1.58
C ALA A 57 16.07 -4.80 -2.90
N TYR A 58 14.76 -4.63 -2.84
CA TYR A 58 13.90 -4.68 -4.02
C TYR A 58 13.00 -3.45 -4.06
N SER A 59 12.56 -3.12 -5.27
CA SER A 59 11.47 -2.19 -5.49
C SER A 59 10.54 -2.80 -6.53
N PHE A 60 9.25 -2.47 -6.45
CA PHE A 60 8.29 -2.88 -7.46
C PHE A 60 7.31 -1.73 -7.70
N THR A 61 6.65 -1.78 -8.85
CA THR A 61 5.61 -0.83 -9.20
C THR A 61 4.44 -1.60 -9.74
N ILE A 62 3.24 -1.30 -9.23
CA ILE A 62 1.99 -1.82 -9.75
C ILE A 62 1.29 -0.67 -10.46
N GLY A 63 0.88 -0.90 -11.70
CA GLY A 63 0.16 0.08 -12.50
C GLY A 63 -0.89 -0.60 -13.37
N GLY A 64 -1.94 0.13 -13.70
CA GLY A 64 -3.04 -0.35 -14.51
C GLY A 64 -4.29 0.52 -14.35
N PRO A 65 -5.35 0.23 -15.13
CA PRO A 65 -6.65 0.86 -14.91
C PRO A 65 -7.24 0.36 -13.58
N GLY A 66 -7.84 1.29 -12.81
CA GLY A 66 -8.44 0.99 -11.51
C GLY A 66 -7.58 1.44 -10.33
N ASN A 67 -8.19 1.43 -9.13
CA ASN A 67 -7.51 1.87 -7.91
C ASN A 67 -6.90 0.66 -7.20
N ILE A 68 -5.57 0.65 -7.06
CA ILE A 68 -4.88 -0.37 -6.25
C ILE A 68 -4.93 0.09 -4.81
N ILE A 69 -5.64 -0.66 -3.98
CA ILE A 69 -5.73 -0.42 -2.55
C ILE A 69 -4.82 -1.45 -1.88
N PRO A 70 -3.66 -1.04 -1.32
CA PRO A 70 -2.85 -1.94 -0.53
C PRO A 70 -3.72 -2.56 0.56
N GLY A 71 -3.80 -3.89 0.58
CA GLY A 71 -4.52 -4.61 1.62
C GLY A 71 -3.93 -4.30 3.00
N PRO A 72 -4.68 -4.52 4.10
CA PRO A 72 -4.10 -4.44 5.42
C PRO A 72 -2.87 -5.36 5.45
N VAL A 73 -1.70 -4.80 5.77
CA VAL A 73 -0.55 -5.61 6.12
C VAL A 73 -1.01 -6.48 7.29
N PHE A 74 -0.84 -7.79 7.21
CA PHE A 74 -1.09 -8.69 8.34
C PHE A 74 -0.43 -8.05 9.59
N ASN A 75 -1.24 -7.67 10.57
CA ASN A 75 -0.85 -7.02 11.84
C ASN A 75 -0.41 -5.55 11.84
N ASN A 76 -0.64 -4.75 10.80
CA ASN A 76 -0.46 -3.30 10.90
C ASN A 76 -1.66 -2.54 10.31
N PRO A 77 -2.60 -2.02 11.14
CA PRO A 77 -3.60 -1.10 10.63
C PRO A 77 -2.85 0.08 10.02
N VAL A 78 -3.11 0.38 8.75
CA VAL A 78 -2.63 1.61 8.12
C VAL A 78 -3.26 2.75 8.92
N ALA A 79 -2.48 3.35 9.82
CA ALA A 79 -2.93 4.51 10.56
C ALA A 79 -3.23 5.59 9.53
N ALA A 80 -4.46 6.09 9.50
CA ALA A 80 -4.80 7.23 8.68
C ALA A 80 -3.90 8.40 9.10
N VAL A 81 -2.91 8.73 8.28
CA VAL A 81 -2.05 9.90 8.52
C VAL A 81 -2.87 11.13 8.09
N PRO A 82 -3.21 12.04 9.02
CA PRO A 82 -3.96 13.23 8.65
C PRO A 82 -3.16 14.07 7.65
N GLU A 83 -3.81 14.55 6.60
CA GLU A 83 -3.19 15.43 5.62
C GLU A 83 -2.65 16.71 6.28
N PRO A 84 -1.61 17.36 5.70
CA PRO A 84 -1.12 18.63 6.22
C PRO A 84 -2.22 19.70 6.39
N SER A 85 -3.23 19.67 5.51
CA SER A 85 -4.41 20.53 5.57
C SER A 85 -5.29 20.26 6.80
N THR A 86 -5.43 19.02 7.26
CA THR A 86 -6.19 18.66 8.46
C THR A 86 -5.64 19.36 9.70
N TRP A 87 -4.30 19.42 9.81
CA TRP A 87 -3.64 20.15 10.90
C TRP A 87 -3.85 21.64 10.81
N LEU A 88 -3.80 22.20 9.61
CA LEU A 88 -4.06 23.61 9.37
C LEU A 88 -5.51 23.98 9.74
N MET A 89 -6.48 23.16 9.34
CA MET A 89 -7.89 23.36 9.68
C MET A 89 -8.17 23.22 11.17
N LEU A 90 -7.52 22.26 11.84
CA LEU A 90 -7.57 22.14 13.29
C LEU A 90 -6.99 23.39 13.97
N GLY A 91 -5.83 23.86 13.53
CA GLY A 91 -5.19 25.05 14.05
C GLY A 91 -6.04 26.31 13.87
N LEU A 92 -6.62 26.51 12.68
CA LEU A 92 -7.54 27.61 12.41
C LEU A 92 -8.80 27.55 13.27
N GLY A 93 -9.37 26.35 13.43
CA GLY A 93 -10.52 26.12 14.31
C GLY A 93 -10.23 26.51 15.75
N LEU A 94 -9.09 26.05 16.29
CA LEU A 94 -8.67 26.38 17.66
C LEU A 94 -8.40 27.90 17.84
N ALA A 95 -7.77 28.54 16.86
CA ALA A 95 -7.53 29.98 16.90
C ALA A 95 -8.84 30.79 16.91
N ALA A 96 -9.83 30.40 16.11
CA ALA A 96 -11.14 31.04 16.08
C ALA A 96 -11.89 30.86 17.42
N VAL A 97 -11.85 29.67 18.01
CA VAL A 97 -12.42 29.40 19.34
C VAL A 97 -11.74 30.26 20.41
N GLY A 98 -10.40 30.33 20.42
CA GLY A 98 -9.65 31.15 21.37
C GLY A 98 -9.96 32.65 21.24
N PHE A 99 -10.07 33.16 20.01
CA PHE A 99 -10.42 34.56 19.75
C PHE A 99 -11.83 34.91 20.24
N THR A 100 -12.81 34.05 19.95
CA THR A 100 -14.20 34.28 20.38
C THR A 100 -14.36 34.21 21.90
N ALA A 101 -13.66 33.29 22.57
CA ALA A 101 -13.64 33.18 24.03
C ALA A 101 -13.07 34.45 24.70
N ARG A 102 -11.96 35.01 24.17
CA ARG A 102 -11.37 36.26 24.68
C ARG A 102 -12.32 37.45 24.58
N ARG A 103 -13.04 37.59 23.46
CA ARG A 103 -13.99 38.70 23.29
C ARG A 103 -15.15 38.63 24.27
N LYS A 104 -15.64 37.43 24.59
CA LYS A 104 -16.71 37.26 25.59
C LYS A 104 -16.24 37.64 27.00
N ALA A 105 -15.02 37.27 27.38
CA ALA A 105 -14.46 37.61 28.69
C ALA A 105 -14.16 39.11 28.89
N ALA A 106 -13.95 39.86 27.80
CA ALA A 106 -13.69 41.30 27.86
C ALA A 106 -14.96 42.17 27.87
N HIS A 107 -16.14 41.57 27.68
CA HIS A 107 -17.44 42.26 27.60
C HIS A 107 -18.42 41.84 28.70
N GLY A 108 -17.96 41.17 29.76
CA GLY A 108 -18.73 40.82 30.97
C GLY A 108 -17.98 41.25 32.21
#